data_AF-A0A8J2ZQP4-F1
#
_entry.id   AF-A0A8J2ZQP4-F1
#
_cell.length_a   1.000
_cell.length_b   1.000
_cell.length_c   1.000
_cell.angle_alpha   90.00
_cell.angle_beta   90.00
_cell.angle_gamma   90.00
#
_symmetry.space_group_name_H-M   'P 1'
#
loop_
_entity.id
_entity.type
_entity.pdbx_description
1 polymer ?
#
loop_
_entity_poly.entity_id
_entity_poly.type
_entity_poly.pdbx_seq_one_letter_code
_entity_poly.pdbx_strand_id
1 'polypeptide(L)'
;MVEYIFVLAAFIAVTGILIVFKINVEKIKENPETIQIAQRNLFIGSAISETIPIILIVYGFATVETVENISVPFMLVILILAFSLFFIFLQSKVDVDENNRGPVKQFSTISMALVSAIPIIAIVFFFTFSS
;
A
#
# COMPACT_ATOMS: atom_id res chain seq x y z
N MET A 1 -19.88 9.84 6.49
CA MET A 1 -18.57 10.55 6.55
C MET A 1 -17.44 9.67 7.07
N VAL A 2 -17.69 8.81 8.09
CA VAL A 2 -16.67 7.93 8.69
C VAL A 2 -16.05 6.97 7.67
N GLU A 3 -16.84 6.52 6.70
CA GLU A 3 -16.41 5.65 5.60
C GLU A 3 -15.30 6.27 4.72
N TYR A 4 -15.22 7.60 4.62
CA TYR A 4 -14.13 8.29 3.92
C TYR A 4 -12.83 8.36 4.73
N ILE A 5 -12.88 8.12 6.04
CA ILE A 5 -11.66 8.00 6.88
C ILE A 5 -10.83 6.80 6.42
N PHE A 6 -11.48 5.71 6.04
CA PHE A 6 -10.82 4.52 5.51
C PHE A 6 -10.20 4.76 4.13
N VAL A 7 -10.87 5.55 3.29
CA VAL A 7 -10.31 6.01 2.00
C VAL A 7 -9.04 6.85 2.24
N LEU A 8 -9.10 7.81 3.17
CA LEU A 8 -7.98 8.67 3.51
C LEU A 8 -6.81 7.87 4.10
N ALA A 9 -7.08 6.92 5.00
CA ALA A 9 -6.08 6.04 5.58
C ALA A 9 -5.37 5.23 4.48
N ALA A 10 -6.13 4.62 3.56
CA ALA A 10 -5.59 3.89 2.42
C ALA A 10 -4.72 4.78 1.53
N PHE A 11 -5.19 5.99 1.20
CA PHE A 11 -4.45 6.92 0.37
C PHE A 11 -3.10 7.34 0.98
N ILE A 12 -3.09 7.68 2.27
CA ILE A 12 -1.86 8.08 2.99
C ILE A 12 -0.86 6.92 3.03
N ALA A 13 -1.32 5.73 3.45
CA ALA A 13 -0.46 4.55 3.56
C ALA A 13 0.17 4.18 2.21
N VAL A 14 -0.67 4.08 1.17
CA VAL A 14 -0.24 3.71 -0.17
C VAL A 14 0.77 4.73 -0.71
N THR A 15 0.49 6.04 -0.58
CA THR A 15 1.39 7.08 -1.09
C THR A 15 2.76 6.99 -0.43
N GLY A 16 2.81 6.86 0.90
CA GLY A 16 4.08 6.75 1.64
C GLY A 16 4.87 5.51 1.24
N ILE A 17 4.21 4.35 1.16
CA ILE A 17 4.86 3.08 0.78
C ILE A 17 5.36 3.13 -0.67
N LEU A 18 4.58 3.70 -1.61
CA LEU A 18 4.98 3.81 -3.01
C LEU A 18 6.21 4.72 -3.20
N ILE A 19 6.34 5.79 -2.42
CA ILE A 19 7.53 6.65 -2.44
C ILE A 19 8.77 5.85 -2.00
N VAL A 20 8.66 5.13 -0.88
CA VAL A 20 9.77 4.33 -0.35
C VAL A 20 10.13 3.20 -1.32
N PHE A 21 9.13 2.53 -1.88
CA PHE A 21 9.32 1.51 -2.91
C PHE A 21 10.06 2.09 -4.13
N LYS A 22 9.59 3.21 -4.69
CA LYS A 22 10.18 3.80 -5.89
C LYS A 22 11.65 4.16 -5.66
N ILE A 23 11.98 4.78 -4.53
CA ILE A 23 13.37 5.14 -4.22
C ILE A 23 14.27 3.92 -4.12
N ASN A 24 13.79 2.82 -3.53
CA ASN A 24 14.62 1.65 -3.27
C ASN A 24 14.66 0.67 -4.47
N VAL A 25 13.61 0.59 -5.29
CA VAL A 25 13.63 -0.27 -6.48
C VAL A 25 14.64 0.24 -7.51
N GLU A 26 14.78 1.56 -7.68
CA GLU A 26 15.80 2.14 -8.56
C GLU A 26 17.22 1.79 -8.07
N LYS A 27 17.47 1.84 -6.75
CA LYS A 27 18.76 1.43 -6.18
C LYS A 27 19.08 -0.05 -6.41
N ILE A 28 18.08 -0.92 -6.39
CA ILE A 28 18.27 -2.34 -6.70
C ILE A 28 18.56 -2.53 -8.20
N LYS A 29 17.92 -1.74 -9.07
CA LYS A 29 18.20 -1.76 -10.52
C LYS A 29 19.62 -1.31 -10.82
N GLU A 30 20.17 -0.35 -10.08
CA GLU A 30 21.57 0.08 -10.20
C GLU A 30 22.56 -0.91 -9.58
N ASN A 31 22.25 -1.42 -8.39
CA ASN A 31 23.09 -2.40 -7.68
C ASN A 31 22.22 -3.44 -6.94
N PRO A 32 22.14 -4.69 -7.44
CA PRO A 32 21.29 -5.73 -6.86
C PRO A 32 21.70 -6.17 -5.44
N GLU A 33 22.95 -5.95 -5.03
CA GLU A 33 23.43 -6.29 -3.68
C GLU A 33 22.76 -5.46 -2.59
N THR A 34 22.14 -4.34 -2.96
CA THR A 34 21.44 -3.45 -2.02
C THR A 34 20.09 -3.97 -1.54
N ILE A 35 19.63 -5.13 -2.03
CA ILE A 35 18.29 -5.67 -1.75
C ILE A 35 17.97 -5.77 -0.25
N GLN A 36 18.92 -6.19 0.59
CA GLN A 36 18.70 -6.32 2.03
C GLN A 36 18.46 -4.97 2.70
N ILE A 37 19.23 -3.95 2.28
CA ILE A 37 19.07 -2.56 2.74
C ILE A 37 17.74 -2.01 2.26
N ALA A 38 17.38 -2.24 1.00
CA ALA A 38 16.12 -1.82 0.42
C ALA A 38 14.91 -2.43 1.15
N GLN A 39 14.94 -3.74 1.46
CA GLN A 39 13.91 -4.42 2.23
C GLN A 39 13.78 -3.80 3.63
N ARG A 40 14.89 -3.60 4.34
CA ARG A 40 14.87 -2.94 5.65
C ARG A 40 14.23 -1.55 5.57
N ASN A 41 14.62 -0.75 4.58
CA ASN A 41 14.08 0.59 4.37
C ASN A 41 12.58 0.55 4.06
N LEU A 42 12.13 -0.43 3.28
CA LEU A 42 10.71 -0.63 2.96
C LEU A 42 9.90 -0.96 4.22
N PHE A 43 10.37 -1.86 5.08
CA PHE A 43 9.69 -2.18 6.33
C PHE A 43 9.58 -0.98 7.28
N ILE A 44 10.69 -0.26 7.48
CA ILE A 44 10.71 0.95 8.34
C ILE A 44 9.82 2.03 7.72
N GLY A 45 9.95 2.25 6.42
CA GLY A 45 9.16 3.23 5.68
C GLY A 45 7.66 2.91 5.69
N SER A 46 7.29 1.62 5.61
CA SER A 46 5.90 1.16 5.75
C SER A 46 5.36 1.51 7.14
N ALA A 47 6.06 1.11 8.20
CA ALA A 47 5.63 1.38 9.57
C ALA A 47 5.42 2.87 9.85
N ILE A 48 6.32 3.73 9.33
CA ILE A 48 6.17 5.19 9.43
C ILE A 48 4.94 5.66 8.62
N SER A 49 4.79 5.19 7.39
CA SER A 49 3.68 5.56 6.49
C SER A 49 2.32 5.14 7.03
N GLU A 50 2.29 4.05 7.80
CA GLU A 50 1.08 3.44 8.35
C GLU A 50 0.72 3.98 9.75
N THR A 51 1.61 4.69 10.44
CA THR A 51 1.37 5.18 11.81
C THR A 51 0.10 6.04 11.90
N ILE A 52 -0.08 7.00 10.99
CA ILE A 52 -1.29 7.83 10.93
C ILE A 52 -2.50 7.00 10.42
N PRO A 53 -2.41 6.25 9.32
CA PRO A 53 -3.48 5.36 8.85
C PRO A 53 -4.04 4.39 9.91
N ILE A 54 -3.18 3.80 10.76
CA ILE A 54 -3.61 2.89 11.82
C ILE A 54 -4.49 3.63 12.84
N ILE A 55 -4.09 4.85 13.25
CA ILE A 55 -4.89 5.67 14.16
C ILE A 55 -6.25 6.00 13.54
N LEU A 56 -6.28 6.36 12.25
CA LEU A 56 -7.51 6.65 11.52
C LEU A 56 -8.43 5.43 11.42
N ILE A 57 -7.87 4.25 11.16
CA ILE A 57 -8.62 3.00 11.12
C ILE A 57 -9.23 2.70 12.47
N VAL A 58 -8.44 2.74 13.55
CA VAL A 58 -8.93 2.45 14.92
C VAL A 58 -10.06 3.40 15.28
N TYR A 59 -9.91 4.69 14.97
CA TYR A 59 -10.95 5.68 15.18
C TYR A 59 -12.22 5.39 14.36
N GLY A 60 -12.07 5.02 13.09
CA GLY A 60 -13.19 4.68 12.22
C GLY A 60 -13.98 3.48 12.73
N PHE A 61 -13.30 2.42 13.16
CA PHE A 61 -13.95 1.25 13.76
C PHE A 61 -14.63 1.56 15.11
N ALA A 62 -14.04 2.44 15.92
CA ALA A 62 -14.59 2.79 17.23
C ALA A 62 -15.84 3.68 17.16
N THR A 63 -16.10 4.32 16.02
CA THR A 63 -17.16 5.32 15.86
C THR A 63 -18.26 4.92 14.88
N VAL A 64 -18.06 3.84 14.10
CA VAL A 64 -19.08 3.37 13.17
C VAL A 64 -20.19 2.61 13.88
N GLU A 65 -21.44 2.92 13.55
CA GLU A 65 -22.61 2.12 13.95
C GLU A 65 -23.20 1.41 12.72
N THR A 66 -23.54 2.17 11.68
CA THR A 66 -24.08 1.65 10.42
C THR A 66 -23.71 2.60 9.29
N VAL A 67 -23.28 2.08 8.13
CA VAL A 67 -22.86 2.92 7.00
C VAL A 67 -23.86 2.83 5.85
N GLU A 68 -24.53 3.94 5.56
CA GLU A 68 -25.32 4.10 4.34
C GLU A 68 -24.43 4.60 3.19
N ASN A 69 -24.66 4.10 1.96
CA ASN A 69 -23.98 4.57 0.73
C ASN A 69 -22.46 4.38 0.64
N ILE A 70 -22.01 3.17 0.94
CA ILE A 70 -20.60 2.71 0.89
C ILE A 70 -20.02 2.58 -0.51
N SER A 71 -20.86 2.57 -1.55
CA SER A 71 -20.44 2.24 -2.92
C SER A 71 -19.31 3.13 -3.43
N VAL A 72 -19.38 4.45 -3.15
CA VAL A 72 -18.36 5.41 -3.58
C VAL A 72 -17.04 5.22 -2.79
N PRO A 73 -17.03 5.24 -1.44
CA PRO A 73 -15.82 4.95 -0.66
C PRO A 73 -15.17 3.61 -1.00
N PHE A 74 -15.98 2.57 -1.18
CA PHE A 74 -15.52 1.24 -1.57
C PHE A 74 -14.79 1.29 -2.93
N MET A 75 -15.42 1.90 -3.93
CA MET A 75 -14.82 2.05 -5.27
C MET A 75 -13.50 2.82 -5.22
N LEU A 76 -13.40 3.87 -4.41
CA LEU A 76 -12.14 4.63 -4.25
C LEU A 76 -11.02 3.77 -3.67
N VAL A 77 -11.29 2.97 -2.63
CA VAL A 77 -10.27 2.07 -2.06
C VAL A 77 -9.84 1.00 -3.07
N ILE A 78 -10.77 0.44 -3.85
CA ILE A 78 -10.43 -0.50 -4.91
C ILE A 78 -9.54 0.15 -5.96
N LEU A 79 -9.83 1.38 -6.39
CA LEU A 79 -8.99 2.11 -7.34
C LEU A 79 -7.60 2.41 -6.78
N ILE A 80 -7.50 2.80 -5.51
CA ILE A 80 -6.21 3.04 -4.83
C ILE A 80 -5.38 1.74 -4.79
N LEU A 81 -6.00 0.62 -4.43
CA LEU A 81 -5.33 -0.69 -4.39
C LEU A 81 -4.91 -1.15 -5.78
N ALA A 82 -5.80 -1.07 -6.77
CA ALA A 82 -5.49 -1.46 -8.14
C ALA A 82 -4.35 -0.60 -8.71
N PHE A 83 -4.39 0.71 -8.49
CA PHE A 83 -3.33 1.63 -8.89
C PHE A 83 -1.99 1.27 -8.25
N SER A 84 -1.95 1.02 -6.93
CA SER A 84 -0.70 0.74 -6.23
C SER A 84 -0.05 -0.57 -6.68
N LEU A 85 -0.84 -1.63 -6.84
CA LEU A 85 -0.39 -2.91 -7.35
C LEU A 85 0.09 -2.79 -8.80
N PHE A 86 -0.66 -2.10 -9.64
CA PHE A 86 -0.29 -1.86 -11.04
C PHE A 86 1.01 -1.04 -11.13
N PHE A 87 1.16 -0.01 -10.30
CA PHE A 87 2.35 0.82 -10.25
C PHE A 87 3.59 -0.01 -9.86
N ILE A 88 3.51 -0.79 -8.79
CA ILE A 88 4.63 -1.64 -8.35
C ILE A 88 4.96 -2.67 -9.43
N PHE A 89 3.93 -3.30 -10.01
CA PHE A 89 4.12 -4.25 -11.10
C PHE A 89 4.85 -3.61 -12.29
N LEU A 90 4.43 -2.44 -12.75
CA LEU A 90 5.05 -1.74 -13.87
C LEU A 90 6.51 -1.39 -13.55
N GLN A 91 6.77 -0.83 -12.37
CA GLN A 91 8.13 -0.47 -11.95
C GLN A 91 9.05 -1.68 -11.77
N SER A 92 8.50 -2.87 -11.51
CA SER A 92 9.25 -4.12 -11.45
C SER A 92 9.68 -4.66 -12.82
N LYS A 93 9.19 -4.05 -13.92
CA LYS A 93 9.45 -4.46 -15.31
C LYS A 93 10.23 -3.42 -16.10
N VAL A 94 10.07 -2.14 -15.78
CA VAL A 94 10.73 -1.03 -16.48
C VAL A 94 12.21 -0.97 -16.10
N ASP A 95 13.07 -0.93 -17.13
CA ASP A 95 14.53 -0.77 -17.01
C ASP A 95 15.19 -1.78 -16.07
N VAL A 96 14.78 -3.06 -16.17
CA VAL A 96 15.34 -4.15 -15.36
C VAL A 96 16.19 -5.08 -16.24
N ASP A 97 17.51 -4.97 -16.06
CA ASP A 97 18.49 -5.90 -16.63
C ASP A 97 18.26 -7.34 -16.16
N GLU A 98 18.64 -8.32 -16.99
CA GLU A 98 18.40 -9.74 -16.70
C GLU A 98 18.98 -10.19 -15.36
N ASN A 99 20.18 -9.70 -15.00
CA ASN A 99 20.84 -9.99 -13.73
C ASN A 99 20.08 -9.43 -12.52
N ASN A 100 19.28 -8.38 -12.71
CA ASN A 100 18.56 -7.67 -11.64
C ASN A 100 17.10 -8.14 -11.49
N ARG A 101 16.60 -8.97 -12.42
CA ARG A 101 15.20 -9.45 -12.41
C ARG A 101 14.80 -10.19 -11.15
N GLY A 102 15.67 -11.07 -10.64
CA GLY A 102 15.41 -11.83 -9.42
C GLY A 102 15.21 -10.91 -8.20
N PRO A 103 16.22 -10.09 -7.86
CA PRO A 103 16.15 -9.13 -6.76
C PRO A 103 14.97 -8.15 -6.86
N VAL A 104 14.76 -7.54 -8.04
CA VAL A 104 13.65 -6.58 -8.25
C VAL A 104 12.29 -7.27 -8.07
N LYS A 105 12.11 -8.50 -8.58
CA LYS A 105 10.88 -9.27 -8.41
C LYS A 105 10.62 -9.63 -6.94
N GLN A 106 11.66 -10.04 -6.21
CA GLN A 106 11.54 -10.36 -4.79
C GLN A 106 11.12 -9.11 -3.99
N PHE A 107 11.82 -7.99 -4.20
CA PHE A 107 11.51 -6.73 -3.52
C PHE A 107 10.08 -6.27 -3.83
N SER A 108 9.70 -6.27 -5.11
CA SER A 108 8.37 -5.86 -5.56
C SER A 108 7.26 -6.72 -4.97
N THR A 109 7.46 -8.03 -4.84
CA THR A 109 6.48 -8.93 -4.20
C THR A 109 6.22 -8.54 -2.76
N ILE A 110 7.27 -8.25 -1.98
CA ILE A 110 7.14 -7.81 -0.59
C ILE A 110 6.45 -6.45 -0.53
N SER A 111 6.80 -5.53 -1.43
CA SER A 111 6.14 -4.21 -1.50
C SER A 111 4.65 -4.31 -1.83
N MET A 112 4.25 -5.20 -2.73
CA MET A 112 2.83 -5.45 -3.03
C MET A 112 2.07 -5.95 -1.80
N ALA A 113 2.67 -6.82 -0.99
CA ALA A 113 2.05 -7.29 0.23
C ALA A 113 1.83 -6.14 1.24
N LEU A 114 2.87 -5.33 1.49
CA LEU A 114 2.81 -4.22 2.43
C LEU A 114 1.83 -3.12 1.97
N VAL A 115 1.91 -2.69 0.71
CA VAL A 115 1.06 -1.60 0.19
C VAL A 115 -0.44 -1.97 0.20
N SER A 116 -0.75 -3.26 0.22
CA SER A 116 -2.13 -3.76 0.20
C SER A 116 -2.77 -3.83 1.58
N ALA A 117 -1.99 -3.76 2.67
CA ALA A 117 -2.48 -4.03 4.02
C ALA A 117 -3.64 -3.09 4.43
N ILE A 118 -3.41 -1.77 4.38
CA ILE A 118 -4.41 -0.77 4.76
C ILE A 118 -5.64 -0.77 3.82
N PRO A 119 -5.49 -0.83 2.48
CA PRO A 119 -6.65 -0.99 1.59
C PRO A 119 -7.48 -2.25 1.87
N ILE A 120 -6.84 -3.40 2.15
CA ILE A 120 -7.57 -4.64 2.47
C ILE A 120 -8.36 -4.48 3.77
N ILE A 121 -7.78 -3.85 4.80
CA ILE A 121 -8.49 -3.56 6.05
C ILE A 121 -9.72 -2.68 5.80
N ALA A 122 -9.59 -1.65 4.97
CA ALA A 122 -10.71 -0.79 4.59
C ALA A 122 -11.81 -1.56 3.82
N ILE A 123 -11.44 -2.47 2.92
CA ILE A 123 -12.38 -3.33 2.21
C ILE A 123 -13.13 -4.25 3.19
N VAL A 124 -12.42 -4.88 4.14
CA VAL A 124 -13.03 -5.73 5.18
C VAL A 124 -14.01 -4.93 6.02
N PHE A 125 -13.65 -3.70 6.41
CA PHE A 125 -14.57 -2.78 7.10
C PHE A 125 -15.85 -2.56 6.29
N PHE A 126 -15.74 -2.21 5.01
CA PHE A 126 -16.92 -1.96 4.17
C PHE A 126 -17.83 -3.18 4.05
N PHE A 127 -17.28 -4.39 3.93
CA PHE A 127 -18.08 -5.63 3.92
C PHE A 127 -18.73 -5.95 5.26
N THR A 128 -18.11 -5.53 6.37
CA THR A 128 -18.59 -5.86 7.72
C THR A 128 -19.71 -4.93 8.16
N PHE A 129 -19.62 -3.65 7.79
CA PHE A 129 -20.55 -2.60 8.20
C PHE A 129 -21.50 -2.16 7.08
N SER A 130 -21.51 -2.89 5.95
CA SER A 130 -22.52 -2.73 4.91
C SER A 130 -23.85 -3.30 5.33
N SER A 131 -24.88 -2.46 5.37
CA SER A 131 -26.28 -2.84 5.59
C SER A 131 -27.06 -2.81 4.28
#